data_AF-A0A3D3VVZ6-F1
#
_entry.id   AF-A0A3D3VVZ6-F1
#
_cell.length_a   1.000
_cell.length_b   1.000
_cell.length_c   1.000
_cell.angle_alpha   90.00
_cell.angle_beta   90.00
_cell.angle_gamma   90.00
#
_symmetry.space_group_name_H-M   'P 1'
#
loop_
_entity.id
_entity.type
_entity.pdbx_description
1 polymer ?
#
loop_
_entity_poly.entity_id
_entity_poly.type
_entity_poly.pdbx_seq_one_letter_code
_entity_poly.pdbx_strand_id
1 'polypeptide(L)'
;MGVDNINYYTLKHRQNPIMDGTFANYSIAHRNIVNCLNKNRRLGVFFIYQDPIIAWDFTRKREKLEGRYVPKETFIEAFFKAKENVRLIKEEFGNKIKLNLVIKNKNNEVEKIEYDISSKRLFNK
;
A
#
# COMPACT_ATOMS: atom_id res chain seq x y z
N MET A 1 -7.98 10.61 10.22
CA MET A 1 -9.10 10.30 11.15
C MET A 1 -10.24 9.52 10.47
N GLY A 2 -10.72 9.89 9.28
CA GLY A 2 -11.84 9.18 8.62
C GLY A 2 -11.57 7.70 8.26
N VAL A 3 -10.45 7.41 7.59
CA VAL A 3 -10.11 6.04 7.14
C VAL A 3 -9.91 5.07 8.32
N ASP A 4 -9.25 5.52 9.39
CA ASP A 4 -9.05 4.70 10.60
C ASP A 4 -10.38 4.40 11.31
N ASN A 5 -11.31 5.36 11.34
CA ASN A 5 -12.64 5.15 11.91
C ASN A 5 -13.44 4.13 11.11
N ILE A 6 -13.37 4.19 9.77
CA ILE A 6 -13.99 3.18 8.89
C ILE A 6 -13.36 1.80 9.12
N ASN A 7 -12.02 1.71 9.21
CA ASN A 7 -11.35 0.45 9.52
C ASN A 7 -11.83 -0.11 10.87
N TYR A 8 -11.86 0.71 11.91
CA TYR A 8 -12.36 0.29 13.21
C TYR A 8 -13.82 -0.20 13.14
N TYR A 9 -14.70 0.54 12.47
CA TYR A 9 -16.12 0.18 12.32
C TYR A 9 -16.28 -1.15 11.56
N THR A 10 -15.64 -1.31 10.41
CA THR A 10 -15.71 -2.56 9.63
C THR A 10 -15.18 -3.76 10.42
N LEU A 11 -14.10 -3.58 11.17
CA LEU A 11 -13.57 -4.59 12.09
C LEU A 11 -14.54 -4.90 13.24
N LYS A 12 -15.28 -3.92 13.76
CA LYS A 12 -16.30 -4.12 14.81
C LYS A 12 -17.51 -4.90 14.27
N HIS A 13 -17.93 -4.61 13.04
CA HIS A 13 -19.10 -5.21 12.40
C HIS A 13 -18.78 -6.43 11.52
N ARG A 14 -17.59 -7.03 11.69
CA ARG A 14 -17.13 -8.25 10.99
C ARG A 14 -17.18 -8.16 9.46
N GLN A 15 -17.11 -6.96 8.89
CA GLN A 15 -17.08 -6.72 7.44
C GLN A 15 -15.67 -6.89 6.90
N ASN A 16 -15.49 -7.31 5.64
CA ASN A 16 -14.19 -7.44 4.95
C ASN A 16 -13.89 -6.20 4.10
N PRO A 17 -13.15 -5.20 4.60
CA PRO A 17 -12.83 -4.01 3.82
C PRO A 17 -11.62 -4.22 2.89
N ILE A 18 -11.61 -3.48 1.79
CA ILE A 18 -10.40 -3.15 1.04
C ILE A 18 -10.03 -1.72 1.39
N MET A 19 -8.79 -1.52 1.84
CA MET A 19 -8.29 -0.22 2.25
C MET A 19 -7.30 0.27 1.20
N ASP A 20 -7.65 1.35 0.50
CA ASP A 20 -6.75 2.03 -0.44
C ASP A 20 -6.07 3.22 0.27
N GLY A 21 -4.75 3.31 0.14
CA GLY A 21 -3.96 4.34 0.79
C GLY A 21 -2.47 4.24 0.48
N THR A 22 -1.74 5.31 0.80
CA THR A 22 -0.31 5.43 0.48
C THR A 22 0.59 4.52 1.31
N PHE A 23 0.09 3.99 2.44
CA PHE A 23 0.87 3.15 3.36
C PHE A 23 2.16 3.81 3.88
N ALA A 24 2.27 5.14 3.84
CA ALA A 24 3.50 5.88 4.19
C ALA A 24 3.71 6.11 5.69
N ASN A 25 2.68 5.98 6.53
CA ASN A 25 2.80 6.08 7.99
C ASN A 25 2.87 4.68 8.63
N TYR A 26 4.05 4.31 9.11
CA TYR A 26 4.29 2.99 9.69
C TYR A 26 3.43 2.72 10.93
N SER A 27 3.35 3.66 11.88
CA SER A 27 2.60 3.47 13.13
C SER A 27 1.11 3.21 12.87
N ILE A 28 0.52 3.90 11.89
CA ILE A 28 -0.89 3.67 11.50
C ILE A 28 -1.05 2.32 10.82
N ALA A 29 -0.18 2.00 9.86
CA ALA A 29 -0.20 0.72 9.14
C ALA A 29 -0.06 -0.46 10.12
N HIS A 30 0.94 -0.42 10.98
CA HIS A 30 1.21 -1.41 12.02
C HIS A 30 0.01 -1.61 12.95
N ARG A 31 -0.52 -0.53 13.53
CA ARG A 31 -1.70 -0.58 14.40
C ARG A 31 -2.90 -1.25 13.70
N ASN A 32 -3.15 -0.89 12.45
CA ASN A 32 -4.26 -1.45 11.68
C ASN A 32 -4.08 -2.96 11.43
N ILE A 33 -2.85 -3.40 11.18
CA ILE A 33 -2.52 -4.83 10.99
C ILE A 33 -2.67 -5.61 12.28
N VAL A 34 -2.12 -5.10 13.39
CA VAL A 34 -2.27 -5.72 14.72
C VAL A 34 -3.75 -5.89 15.07
N ASN A 35 -4.59 -4.87 14.83
CA ASN A 35 -6.03 -4.96 15.07
C ASN A 35 -6.73 -6.03 14.21
N CYS A 36 -6.32 -6.20 12.95
CA CYS A 36 -6.84 -7.25 12.08
C CYS A 36 -6.44 -8.65 12.60
N LEU A 37 -5.16 -8.83 12.94
CA LEU A 37 -4.63 -10.11 13.41
C LEU A 37 -5.22 -10.52 14.76
N ASN A 38 -5.40 -9.57 15.69
CA ASN A 38 -6.05 -9.81 16.99
C ASN A 38 -7.51 -10.26 16.85
N LYS A 39 -8.16 -9.96 15.72
CA LYS A 39 -9.51 -10.43 15.38
C LYS A 39 -9.50 -11.71 14.53
N ASN A 40 -8.37 -12.41 14.48
CA ASN A 40 -8.14 -13.66 13.74
C ASN A 40 -8.51 -13.55 12.24
N ARG A 41 -8.25 -12.38 11.63
CA ARG A 41 -8.58 -12.12 10.23
C ARG A 41 -7.41 -12.45 9.32
N ARG A 42 -7.72 -12.92 8.11
CA ARG A 42 -6.74 -13.04 7.03
C ARG A 42 -6.42 -11.64 6.50
N LEU A 43 -5.13 -11.35 6.33
CA LEU A 43 -4.65 -10.08 5.81
C LEU A 43 -3.85 -10.29 4.52
N GLY A 44 -4.22 -9.55 3.48
CA GLY A 44 -3.48 -9.45 2.23
C GLY A 44 -3.09 -8.00 1.96
N VAL A 45 -1.86 -7.76 1.54
CA VAL A 45 -1.35 -6.47 1.08
C VAL A 45 -1.10 -6.59 -0.42
N PHE A 46 -1.69 -5.71 -1.21
CA PHE A 46 -1.38 -5.57 -2.63
C PHE A 46 -0.53 -4.32 -2.81
N PHE A 47 0.78 -4.50 -2.96
CA PHE A 47 1.69 -3.41 -3.24
C PHE A 47 1.77 -3.18 -4.75
N ILE A 48 1.31 -2.01 -5.18
CA ILE A 48 1.30 -1.61 -6.59
C ILE A 48 2.58 -0.83 -6.87
N TYR A 49 3.46 -1.44 -7.66
CA TYR A 49 4.67 -0.81 -8.14
C TYR A 49 4.46 -0.22 -9.55
N GLN A 50 4.87 1.02 -9.71
CA GLN A 50 5.03 1.69 -11.00
C GLN A 50 6.36 2.43 -11.00
N ASP A 51 7.03 2.48 -12.15
CA ASP A 51 8.24 3.28 -12.33
C ASP A 51 8.00 4.72 -11.82
N PRO A 52 8.87 5.28 -10.97
CA PRO A 52 8.62 6.55 -10.30
C PRO A 52 8.49 7.73 -11.26
N ILE A 53 9.19 7.70 -12.41
CA ILE A 53 9.10 8.77 -13.42
C ILE A 53 7.70 8.75 -14.04
N ILE A 54 7.21 7.56 -14.38
CA ILE A 54 5.89 7.37 -14.98
C ILE A 54 4.79 7.68 -13.95
N ALA A 55 4.90 7.16 -12.73
CA ALA A 55 3.95 7.43 -11.65
C ALA A 55 3.83 8.93 -11.35
N TRP A 56 4.95 9.66 -11.35
CA TRP A 56 4.95 11.10 -11.19
C TRP A 56 4.26 11.83 -12.34
N ASP A 57 4.49 11.41 -13.59
CA ASP A 57 3.81 11.99 -14.74
C ASP A 57 2.28 11.82 -14.66
N PHE A 58 1.80 10.63 -14.30
CA PHE A 58 0.38 10.40 -14.05
C PHE A 58 -0.17 11.24 -12.89
N THR A 59 0.62 11.45 -11.84
CA THR A 59 0.23 12.30 -10.69
C THR A 59 0.00 13.74 -11.14
N ARG A 60 0.93 14.32 -11.90
CA ARG A 60 0.79 15.66 -12.47
C ARG A 60 -0.38 15.78 -13.45
N LYS A 61 -0.62 14.75 -14.27
CA LYS A 61 -1.78 14.73 -15.19
C LYS A 61 -3.10 14.74 -14.41
N ARG A 62 -3.20 13.95 -13.33
CA ARG A 62 -4.37 13.93 -12.46
C ARG A 62 -4.57 15.24 -11.71
N GLU A 63 -3.50 15.90 -11.28
CA GLU A 63 -3.60 17.23 -10.67
C GLU A 63 -4.29 18.23 -11.60
N LYS A 64 -3.93 18.25 -12.89
CA LYS A 64 -4.57 19.14 -13.87
C LYS A 64 -6.06 18.83 -14.11
N LEU A 65 -6.46 17.57 -13.97
CA LEU A 65 -7.83 17.11 -14.22
C LEU A 65 -8.74 17.17 -12.99
N GLU A 66 -8.20 16.82 -11.82
CA GLU A 66 -8.93 16.65 -10.55
C GLU A 66 -8.71 17.81 -9.57
N GLY A 67 -7.76 18.72 -9.83
CA GLY A 67 -7.39 19.83 -8.94
C GLY A 67 -6.66 19.42 -7.66
N ARG A 68 -6.24 18.15 -7.55
CA ARG A 68 -5.52 17.64 -6.37
C ARG A 68 -4.01 17.88 -6.50
N TYR A 69 -3.54 18.98 -5.94
CA TYR A 69 -2.11 19.27 -5.85
C TYR A 69 -1.40 18.27 -4.95
N VAL A 70 -0.33 17.64 -5.47
CA VAL A 70 0.57 16.78 -4.70
C VAL A 70 1.99 17.31 -4.89
N PRO A 71 2.63 17.87 -3.85
CA PRO A 71 4.02 18.30 -3.94
C PRO A 71 4.94 17.15 -4.35
N LYS A 72 5.96 17.45 -5.15
CA LYS A 72 6.92 16.44 -5.64
C LYS A 72 7.65 15.76 -4.50
N GLU A 73 8.02 16.52 -3.47
CA GLU A 73 8.72 16.05 -2.28
C GLU A 73 7.84 15.05 -1.52
N THR A 74 6.55 15.38 -1.35
CA THR A 74 5.57 14.48 -0.74
C THR A 74 5.37 13.20 -1.54
N PHE A 75 5.35 13.28 -2.88
CA PHE A 75 5.30 12.09 -3.74
C PHE A 75 6.52 11.19 -3.54
N ILE A 76 7.73 11.76 -3.59
CA ILE A 76 9.00 11.03 -3.43
C ILE A 76 9.03 10.36 -2.06
N GLU A 77 8.70 11.10 -1.01
CA GLU A 77 8.66 10.59 0.36
C GLU A 77 7.66 9.44 0.51
N ALA A 78 6.44 9.62 0.00
CA ALA A 78 5.40 8.59 0.05
C ALA A 78 5.81 7.32 -0.70
N PHE A 79 6.44 7.47 -1.87
CA PHE A 79 6.93 6.34 -2.68
C PHE A 79 7.92 5.48 -1.91
N PHE A 80 8.95 6.10 -1.32
CA PHE A 80 9.97 5.36 -0.56
C PHE A 80 9.42 4.80 0.75
N LYS A 81 8.64 5.59 1.51
CA LYS A 81 8.03 5.13 2.76
C LYS A 81 7.06 3.98 2.57
N ALA A 82 6.26 3.99 1.50
CA ALA A 82 5.35 2.90 1.21
C ALA A 82 6.11 1.57 1.03
N LYS A 83 7.15 1.57 0.20
CA LYS A 83 7.99 0.39 -0.05
C LYS A 83 8.64 -0.12 1.24
N GLU A 84 9.21 0.80 2.02
CA GLU A 84 9.87 0.46 3.28
C GLU A 84 8.91 -0.08 4.34
N ASN A 85 7.74 0.54 4.50
CA ASN A 85 6.76 0.08 5.46
C ASN A 85 6.19 -1.29 5.10
N VAL A 86 5.91 -1.56 3.82
CA VAL A 86 5.47 -2.89 3.37
C VAL A 86 6.54 -3.94 3.65
N ARG A 87 7.81 -3.60 3.44
CA ARG A 87 8.96 -4.47 3.76
C ARG A 87 8.98 -4.82 5.26
N LEU A 88 8.98 -3.81 6.12
CA LEU A 88 9.00 -3.97 7.58
C LEU A 88 7.82 -4.82 8.07
N ILE A 89 6.62 -4.54 7.55
CA ILE A 89 5.41 -5.29 7.88
C ILE A 89 5.52 -6.78 7.47
N LYS A 90 6.04 -7.09 6.27
CA LYS A 90 6.22 -8.49 5.84
C LYS A 90 7.28 -9.22 6.65
N GLU A 91 8.33 -8.51 7.08
CA GLU A 91 9.37 -9.07 7.96
C GLU A 91 8.83 -9.34 9.37
N GLU A 92 8.06 -8.41 9.94
CA GLU A 92 7.52 -8.53 11.29
C GLU A 92 6.46 -9.64 11.39
N PHE A 93 5.51 -9.67 10.46
CA PHE A 93 4.36 -10.58 10.55
C PHE A 93 4.50 -11.87 9.74
N GLY A 94 5.50 -11.95 8.85
CA GLY A 94 5.87 -13.15 8.12
C GLY A 94 4.69 -13.81 7.39
N ASN A 95 4.39 -15.05 7.77
CA ASN A 95 3.33 -15.87 7.15
C ASN A 95 1.91 -15.49 7.58
N LYS A 96 1.76 -14.62 8.60
CA LYS A 96 0.44 -14.12 9.03
C LYS A 96 -0.17 -13.15 8.03
N ILE A 97 0.64 -12.63 7.10
CA ILE A 97 0.20 -11.72 6.04
C ILE A 97 0.61 -12.26 4.68
N LYS A 98 -0.23 -12.03 3.67
CA LYS A 98 0.12 -12.29 2.27
C LYS A 98 0.54 -11.00 1.60
N LEU A 99 1.76 -10.95 1.07
CA LEU A 99 2.25 -9.79 0.32
C LEU A 99 2.21 -10.09 -1.17
N ASN A 100 1.36 -9.41 -1.91
CA ASN A 100 1.24 -9.53 -3.35
C ASN A 100 1.84 -8.28 -4.00
N LEU A 101 2.65 -8.47 -5.04
CA LEU A 101 3.26 -7.40 -5.81
C LEU A 101 2.56 -7.30 -7.16
N VAL A 102 2.05 -6.12 -7.48
CA VAL A 102 1.48 -5.78 -8.79
C VAL A 102 2.45 -4.84 -9.49
N ILE A 103 2.96 -5.24 -10.65
CA ILE A 103 3.89 -4.44 -11.46
C ILE A 103 3.11 -3.89 -12.64
N LYS A 104 3.21 -2.58 -12.84
CA LYS A 104 2.61 -1.89 -13.97
C LYS A 104 3.61 -1.63 -15.09
N ASN A 105 3.09 -1.59 -16.32
CA ASN A 105 3.85 -1.21 -17.51
C ASN A 105 3.85 0.32 -17.72
N LYS A 106 4.49 0.76 -18.81
CA LYS A 106 4.57 2.18 -19.17
C LYS A 106 3.21 2.83 -19.48
N ASN A 107 2.22 2.03 -19.88
CA ASN A 107 0.85 2.46 -20.16
C ASN A 107 -0.03 2.46 -18.90
N ASN A 108 0.53 2.20 -17.71
CA ASN A 108 -0.17 2.10 -16.43
C ASN A 108 -1.13 0.89 -16.35
N GLU A 109 -0.95 -0.10 -17.21
CA GLU A 109 -1.65 -1.38 -17.20
C GLU A 109 -0.89 -2.40 -16.34
N VAL A 110 -1.58 -3.44 -15.87
CA VAL A 110 -0.94 -4.51 -15.11
C VAL A 110 -0.08 -5.37 -16.04
N GLU A 111 1.23 -5.36 -15.82
CA GLU A 111 2.20 -6.19 -16.54
C GLU A 111 2.33 -7.57 -15.90
N LYS A 112 2.42 -7.59 -14.56
CA LYS A 112 2.68 -8.81 -13.80
C LYS A 112 2.10 -8.73 -12.40
N ILE A 113 1.62 -9.87 -11.90
CA ILE A 113 1.26 -10.05 -10.49
C ILE A 113 2.08 -11.20 -9.92
N GLU A 114 2.70 -10.98 -8.78
CA GLU A 114 3.43 -11.98 -8.00
C GLU A 114 2.75 -12.14 -6.63
N TYR A 115 2.38 -13.36 -6.27
CA TYR A 115 1.61 -13.63 -5.05
C TYR A 115 2.51 -14.10 -3.90
N ASP A 116 2.17 -13.67 -2.69
CA ASP A 116 2.86 -13.99 -1.42
C ASP A 116 4.39 -13.97 -1.50
N ILE A 117 4.93 -12.88 -2.05
CA ILE A 117 6.37 -12.67 -2.17
C ILE A 117 7.03 -12.44 -0.81
N SER A 118 8.32 -12.74 -0.72
CA SER A 118 9.15 -12.31 0.42
C SER A 118 9.46 -10.82 0.34
N SER A 119 9.79 -10.20 1.47
CA SER A 119 10.18 -8.77 1.52
C SER A 119 11.38 -8.46 0.63
N LYS A 120 12.30 -9.42 0.46
CA LYS A 120 13.50 -9.30 -0.38
C LYS A 120 13.18 -8.99 -1.85
N ARG A 121 12.02 -9.46 -2.34
CA ARG A 121 11.62 -9.24 -3.74
C ARG A 121 11.37 -7.76 -4.05
N LEU A 122 11.04 -6.94 -3.04
CA LEU A 122 10.80 -5.51 -3.18
C LEU A 122 12.07 -4.70 -3.52
N PHE A 123 13.28 -5.21 -3.19
CA PHE A 123 14.53 -4.51 -3.50
C PHE A 123 14.94 -4.59 -4.97
N ASN A 124 14.42 -5.57 -5.70
CA ASN A 124 14.71 -5.76 -7.12
C ASN A 124 13.81 -4.86 -8.01
N LYS A 125 13.15 -3.86 -7.41
CA LYS A 125 12.22 -2.90 -8.03
C LYS A 125 12.33 -1.52 -7.39
#